data_AF-A0A4Y3PNM1-F1
#
_entry.id   AF-A0A4Y3PNM1-F1
#
_cell.length_a   1.000
_cell.length_b   1.000
_cell.length_c   1.000
_cell.angle_alpha   90.00
_cell.angle_beta   90.00
_cell.angle_gamma   90.00
#
_symmetry.space_group_name_H-M   'P 1'
#
loop_
_entity.id
_entity.type
_entity.pdbx_description
1 polymer ?
#
loop_
_entity_poly.entity_id
_entity_poly.type
_entity_poly.pdbx_seq_one_letter_code
_entity_poly.pdbx_strand_id
1 'polypeptide(L)'
;MTTEANKEGVQIPWQRLTTPYGRGTELPALIEQGAYGEIGQLIEHQGTLWQVTPWVLSVLLQQLKTKQPSEVSLNEIVLYKAVVEALEGHPLADAVHVPDMTMLLDEAYLWPEDEEEDEEAWEEEPAGYAELPFSSYYYYSYLLLQEAVPTFERVAQENEEIVDPVSRLIEMISQLK
;
A
#
# COMPACT_ATOMS: atom_id res chain seq x y z
N MET A 1 -0.15 22.86 30.72
CA MET A 1 0.69 22.97 29.50
C MET A 1 1.58 21.75 29.48
N THR A 2 1.11 20.70 28.81
CA THR A 2 1.90 19.49 28.53
C THR A 2 1.62 19.21 27.07
N THR A 3 2.45 19.79 26.20
CA THR A 3 2.45 19.45 24.79
C THR A 3 3.29 18.20 24.66
N GLU A 4 2.61 17.07 24.45
CA GLU A 4 3.24 15.82 24.08
C GLU A 4 3.99 16.00 22.76
N ALA A 5 5.20 15.47 22.73
CA ALA A 5 6.02 15.43 21.54
C ALA A 5 5.31 14.56 20.48
N ASN A 6 4.74 15.22 19.47
CA ASN A 6 4.25 14.56 18.27
C ASN A 6 5.49 13.98 17.56
N LYS A 7 5.64 12.65 17.54
CA LYS A 7 6.61 11.99 16.67
C LYS A 7 6.11 12.22 15.24
N GLU A 8 6.79 13.07 14.49
CA GLU A 8 6.44 13.48 13.13
C GLU A 8 6.41 12.27 12.18
N GLY A 9 5.24 11.63 12.08
CA GLY A 9 4.91 10.71 10.98
C GLY A 9 4.29 11.50 9.82
N VAL A 10 4.46 11.01 8.60
CA VAL A 10 3.78 11.56 7.41
C VAL A 10 2.27 11.47 7.61
N GLN A 11 1.57 12.60 7.54
CA GLN A 11 0.11 12.64 7.61
C GLN A 11 -0.48 12.27 6.25
N ILE A 12 -1.12 11.10 6.16
CA ILE A 12 -1.70 10.59 4.92
C ILE A 12 -3.13 11.13 4.77
N PRO A 13 -3.45 11.90 3.71
CA PRO A 13 -4.77 12.47 3.48
C PRO A 13 -5.71 11.44 2.85
N TRP A 14 -6.09 10.39 3.59
CA TRP A 14 -6.85 9.24 3.09
C TRP A 14 -8.10 9.58 2.27
N GLN A 15 -8.84 10.61 2.66
CA GLN A 15 -10.04 11.09 1.95
C GLN A 15 -9.75 11.65 0.55
N ARG A 16 -8.51 12.05 0.29
CA ARG A 16 -8.05 12.63 -0.98
C ARG A 16 -7.30 11.63 -1.86
N LEU A 17 -7.19 10.37 -1.41
CA LEU A 17 -6.56 9.27 -2.14
C LEU A 17 -7.66 8.31 -2.61
N THR A 18 -7.53 7.85 -3.85
CA THR A 18 -8.55 7.02 -4.50
C THR A 18 -8.36 5.52 -4.28
N THR A 19 -9.49 4.81 -4.24
CA THR A 19 -9.66 3.36 -4.22
C THR A 19 -10.55 2.94 -5.40
N PRO A 20 -10.68 1.64 -5.73
CA PRO A 20 -11.58 1.21 -6.81
C PRO A 20 -13.05 1.56 -6.60
N TYR A 21 -13.42 1.93 -5.37
CA TYR A 21 -14.80 2.20 -4.98
C TYR A 21 -14.99 3.62 -4.42
N GLY A 22 -14.06 4.54 -4.70
CA GLY A 22 -14.15 5.96 -4.30
C GLY A 22 -12.89 6.44 -3.58
N ARG A 23 -13.04 6.82 -2.31
CA ARG A 23 -11.96 7.40 -1.47
C ARG A 23 -11.41 6.40 -0.46
N GLY A 24 -10.21 6.68 0.04
CA GLY A 24 -9.55 5.92 1.09
C GLY A 24 -10.05 6.17 2.51
N THR A 25 -11.15 6.92 2.70
CA THR A 25 -11.63 7.41 4.01
C THR A 25 -11.81 6.31 5.06
N GLU A 26 -12.19 5.10 4.65
CA GLU A 26 -12.39 3.95 5.55
C GLU A 26 -11.10 3.20 5.94
N LEU A 27 -10.00 3.38 5.19
CA LEU A 27 -8.76 2.62 5.36
C LEU A 27 -8.16 2.71 6.78
N PRO A 28 -8.12 3.87 7.47
CA PRO A 28 -7.62 3.93 8.84
C PRO A 28 -8.35 2.97 9.79
N ALA A 29 -9.69 2.96 9.71
CA ALA A 29 -10.50 2.11 10.56
C ALA A 29 -10.33 0.62 10.22
N LEU A 30 -10.24 0.28 8.93
CA LEU A 30 -10.00 -1.09 8.48
C LEU A 30 -8.62 -1.60 8.89
N ILE A 31 -7.59 -0.75 8.81
CA ILE A 31 -6.22 -1.05 9.25
C ILE A 31 -6.20 -1.35 10.76
N GLU A 32 -6.83 -0.50 11.58
CA GLU A 32 -6.93 -0.72 13.03
C GLU A 32 -7.65 -2.03 13.38
N GLN A 33 -8.64 -2.42 12.58
CA GLN A 33 -9.41 -3.66 12.76
C GLN A 33 -8.68 -4.91 12.22
N GLY A 34 -7.60 -4.75 11.45
CA GLY A 34 -6.96 -5.87 10.76
C GLY A 34 -7.87 -6.51 9.70
N ALA A 35 -8.72 -5.72 9.04
CA ALA A 35 -9.67 -6.18 8.03
C ALA A 35 -9.00 -6.45 6.67
N TYR A 36 -7.95 -7.28 6.64
CA TYR A 36 -7.06 -7.46 5.49
C TYR A 36 -7.76 -7.85 4.18
N GLY A 37 -8.87 -8.59 4.25
CA GLY A 37 -9.66 -8.92 3.06
C GLY A 37 -10.30 -7.69 2.42
N GLU A 38 -10.87 -6.79 3.22
CA GLU A 38 -11.49 -5.54 2.77
C GLU A 38 -10.43 -4.55 2.30
N ILE A 39 -9.34 -4.42 3.07
CA ILE A 39 -8.20 -3.57 2.68
C ILE A 39 -7.64 -4.01 1.32
N GLY A 40 -7.47 -5.32 1.10
CA GLY A 40 -6.99 -5.87 -0.16
C GLY A 40 -7.80 -5.39 -1.36
N GLN A 41 -9.14 -5.41 -1.25
CA GLN A 41 -10.04 -4.94 -2.29
C GLN A 41 -9.97 -3.42 -2.55
N LEU A 42 -9.45 -2.63 -1.62
CA LEU A 42 -9.34 -1.17 -1.74
C LEU A 42 -8.00 -0.70 -2.31
N ILE A 43 -6.95 -1.52 -2.17
CA ILE A 43 -5.61 -1.18 -2.66
C ILE A 43 -5.32 -1.85 -4.00
N GLU A 44 -5.88 -3.03 -4.25
CA GLU A 44 -5.72 -3.77 -5.48
C GLU A 44 -7.08 -4.24 -5.99
N HIS A 45 -7.33 -4.04 -7.28
CA HIS A 45 -8.49 -4.63 -7.93
C HIS A 45 -8.18 -5.01 -9.39
N GLN A 46 -8.38 -6.28 -9.72
CA GLN A 46 -8.19 -6.86 -11.06
C GLN A 46 -6.77 -6.62 -11.64
N GLY A 47 -5.73 -6.71 -10.80
CA GLY A 47 -4.34 -6.51 -11.16
C GLY A 47 -3.92 -5.04 -11.23
N THR A 48 -4.78 -4.10 -10.83
CA THR A 48 -4.46 -2.67 -10.80
C THR A 48 -4.22 -2.21 -9.38
N LEU A 49 -3.08 -1.55 -9.14
CA LEU A 49 -2.79 -0.87 -7.88
C LEU A 49 -3.41 0.53 -7.89
N TRP A 50 -4.02 0.90 -6.78
CA TRP A 50 -4.69 2.20 -6.61
C TRP A 50 -3.80 3.19 -5.86
N GLN A 51 -4.17 4.48 -5.91
CA GLN A 51 -3.40 5.58 -5.31
C GLN A 51 -3.08 5.35 -3.83
N VAL A 52 -3.97 4.68 -3.09
CA VAL A 52 -3.79 4.33 -1.67
C VAL A 52 -2.73 3.25 -1.40
N THR A 53 -2.37 2.43 -2.40
CA THR A 53 -1.58 1.19 -2.21
C THR A 53 -0.25 1.40 -1.50
N PRO A 54 0.67 2.26 -1.98
CA PRO A 54 1.98 2.42 -1.34
C PRO A 54 1.85 2.92 0.10
N TRP A 55 0.81 3.70 0.39
CA TRP A 55 0.53 4.25 1.73
C TRP A 55 0.02 3.18 2.70
N VAL A 56 -0.93 2.35 2.25
CA VAL A 56 -1.42 1.22 3.05
C VAL A 56 -0.29 0.23 3.32
N LEU A 57 0.52 -0.11 2.32
CA LEU A 57 1.70 -0.97 2.51
C LEU A 57 2.67 -0.37 3.52
N SER A 58 2.98 0.92 3.40
CA SER A 58 3.87 1.61 4.34
C SER A 58 3.36 1.46 5.77
N VAL A 59 2.07 1.69 6.03
CA VAL A 59 1.48 1.53 7.37
C VAL A 59 1.51 0.08 7.84
N LEU A 60 1.01 -0.85 7.03
CA LEU A 60 0.90 -2.27 7.42
C LEU A 60 2.27 -2.91 7.65
N LEU A 61 3.26 -2.61 6.81
CA LEU A 61 4.62 -3.13 6.97
C LEU A 61 5.32 -2.56 8.20
N GLN A 62 5.06 -1.30 8.56
CA GLN A 62 5.57 -0.72 9.80
C GLN A 62 4.91 -1.37 11.04
N GLN A 63 3.62 -1.67 10.99
CA GLN A 63 2.95 -2.44 12.05
C GLN A 63 3.54 -3.85 12.14
N LEU A 64 3.70 -4.54 11.01
CA LEU A 64 4.25 -5.89 10.93
C LEU A 64 5.65 -5.98 11.55
N LYS A 65 6.51 -4.97 11.37
CA LYS A 65 7.85 -4.91 12.00
C LYS A 65 7.82 -5.04 13.53
N THR A 66 6.75 -4.58 14.17
CA THR A 66 6.61 -4.58 15.64
C THR A 66 5.69 -5.67 16.17
N LYS A 67 4.95 -6.34 15.28
CA LYS A 67 3.96 -7.36 15.62
C LYS A 67 4.61 -8.66 16.08
N GLN A 68 4.00 -9.32 17.07
CA GLN A 68 4.43 -10.66 17.48
C GLN A 68 4.11 -11.65 16.35
N PRO A 69 5.01 -12.58 16.01
CA PRO A 69 4.78 -13.53 14.92
C PRO A 69 3.45 -14.29 15.03
N SER A 70 3.04 -14.67 16.25
CA SER A 70 1.78 -15.36 16.52
C SER A 70 0.50 -14.55 16.26
N GLU A 71 0.61 -13.23 16.09
CA GLU A 71 -0.52 -12.33 15.80
C GLU A 71 -0.66 -12.05 14.29
N VAL A 72 0.28 -12.55 13.47
CA VAL A 72 0.24 -12.41 12.01
C VAL A 72 -0.71 -13.45 11.45
N SER A 73 -1.76 -12.98 10.76
CA SER A 73 -2.77 -13.87 10.19
C SER A 73 -2.42 -14.28 8.76
N LEU A 74 -2.97 -15.40 8.29
CA LEU A 74 -2.87 -15.78 6.88
C LEU A 74 -3.43 -14.70 5.95
N ASN A 75 -4.54 -14.05 6.31
CA ASN A 75 -5.18 -13.01 5.49
C ASN A 75 -4.27 -11.79 5.30
N GLU A 76 -3.46 -11.45 6.30
CA GLU A 76 -2.45 -10.38 6.20
C GLU A 76 -1.38 -10.74 5.15
N ILE A 77 -0.91 -11.99 5.13
CA ILE A 77 0.06 -12.47 4.13
C ILE A 77 -0.57 -12.53 2.74
N VAL A 78 -1.84 -12.94 2.64
CA VAL A 78 -2.59 -12.98 1.37
C VAL A 78 -2.73 -11.58 0.76
N LEU A 79 -2.93 -10.53 1.58
CA LEU A 79 -2.96 -9.14 1.11
C LEU A 79 -1.63 -8.76 0.43
N TYR A 80 -0.49 -9.01 1.07
CA TYR A 80 0.81 -8.69 0.46
C TYR A 80 1.05 -9.49 -0.83
N LYS A 81 0.61 -10.75 -0.86
CA LYS A 81 0.68 -11.59 -2.05
C LYS A 81 -0.14 -11.01 -3.21
N ALA A 82 -1.36 -10.54 -2.96
CA ALA A 82 -2.20 -9.93 -4.00
C ALA A 82 -1.51 -8.69 -4.62
N VAL A 83 -0.86 -7.87 -3.81
CA VAL A 83 -0.06 -6.74 -4.30
C VAL A 83 1.11 -7.22 -5.15
N VAL A 84 1.85 -8.25 -4.71
CA VAL A 84 2.96 -8.81 -5.51
C VAL A 84 2.46 -9.36 -6.84
N GLU A 85 1.30 -10.02 -6.88
CA GLU A 85 0.68 -10.50 -8.13
C GLU A 85 0.34 -9.35 -9.07
N ALA A 86 -0.16 -8.23 -8.56
CA ALA A 86 -0.42 -7.03 -9.37
C ALA A 86 0.85 -6.33 -9.86
N LEU A 87 2.00 -6.57 -9.22
CA LEU A 87 3.29 -6.07 -9.65
C LEU A 87 3.91 -6.92 -10.78
N GLU A 88 3.47 -8.18 -10.95
CA GLU A 88 4.02 -9.08 -11.96
C GLU A 88 3.79 -8.54 -13.39
N GLY A 89 4.83 -8.57 -14.21
CA GLY A 89 4.77 -8.11 -15.61
C GLY A 89 4.95 -6.59 -15.80
N HIS A 90 5.10 -5.82 -14.72
CA HIS A 90 5.47 -4.41 -14.79
C HIS A 90 7.01 -4.24 -14.81
N PRO A 91 7.56 -3.27 -15.56
CA PRO A 91 9.00 -3.00 -15.59
C PRO A 91 9.41 -2.13 -14.39
N LEU A 92 9.56 -2.72 -13.20
CA LEU A 92 9.64 -1.97 -11.95
C LEU A 92 10.98 -1.25 -11.77
N ALA A 93 12.12 -1.88 -12.06
CA ALA A 93 13.44 -1.24 -11.91
C ALA A 93 13.68 -0.09 -12.89
N ASP A 94 13.02 -0.12 -14.05
CA ASP A 94 13.15 0.88 -15.10
C ASP A 94 11.96 1.87 -15.11
N ALA A 95 11.04 1.75 -14.16
CA ALA A 95 9.86 2.61 -14.09
C ALA A 95 10.28 4.07 -13.89
N VAL A 96 9.63 4.98 -14.63
CA VAL A 96 9.69 6.40 -14.27
C VAL A 96 8.95 6.56 -12.95
N HIS A 97 9.48 7.33 -12.01
CA HIS A 97 8.82 7.57 -10.73
C HIS A 97 9.20 8.95 -10.16
N VAL A 98 8.39 9.47 -9.25
CA VAL A 98 8.77 10.66 -8.47
C VAL A 98 10.01 10.34 -7.61
N PRO A 99 10.87 11.32 -7.29
CA PRO A 99 12.09 11.05 -6.50
C PRO A 99 11.85 10.52 -5.08
N ASP A 100 10.76 10.95 -4.42
CA ASP A 100 10.42 10.55 -3.06
C ASP A 100 8.92 10.21 -2.97
N MET A 101 8.59 9.13 -2.24
CA MET A 101 7.20 8.65 -2.12
C MET A 101 6.27 9.73 -1.56
N THR A 102 6.77 10.59 -0.66
CA THR A 102 5.99 11.70 -0.06
C THR A 102 5.55 12.74 -1.07
N MET A 103 6.21 12.85 -2.22
CA MET A 103 5.74 13.70 -3.31
C MET A 103 4.40 13.22 -3.89
N LEU A 104 4.02 11.95 -3.71
CA LEU A 104 2.69 11.46 -4.09
C LEU A 104 1.56 12.05 -3.22
N LEU A 105 1.90 12.81 -2.17
CA LEU A 105 0.96 13.60 -1.36
C LEU A 105 1.00 15.08 -1.71
N ASP A 106 1.73 15.49 -2.75
CA ASP A 106 1.69 16.86 -3.24
C ASP A 106 0.30 17.17 -3.82
N GLU A 107 -0.15 18.42 -3.65
CA GLU A 107 -1.46 18.90 -4.10
C GLU A 107 -1.76 18.57 -5.59
N ALA A 108 -0.73 18.50 -6.43
CA ALA A 108 -0.86 18.18 -7.85
C ALA A 108 -1.34 16.75 -8.13
N TYR A 109 -1.27 15.84 -7.16
CA TYR A 109 -1.70 14.44 -7.30
C TYR A 109 -2.89 14.09 -6.40
N LEU A 110 -3.25 14.97 -5.47
CA LEU A 110 -4.36 14.76 -4.57
C LEU A 110 -5.66 15.19 -5.24
N TRP A 111 -6.72 14.44 -4.96
CA TRP A 111 -8.05 14.87 -5.31
C TRP A 111 -8.53 16.00 -4.39
N PRO A 112 -9.51 16.81 -4.78
CA PRO A 112 -10.13 17.79 -3.89
C PRO A 112 -10.67 17.14 -2.61
N GLU A 113 -10.78 17.92 -1.53
CA GLU A 113 -11.46 17.45 -0.31
C GLU A 113 -12.97 17.29 -0.50
N ASP A 114 -13.53 18.06 -1.43
CA ASP A 114 -14.94 17.95 -1.82
C ASP A 114 -15.11 16.80 -2.83
N GLU A 115 -16.08 15.93 -2.57
CA GLU A 115 -16.39 14.77 -3.40
C GLU A 115 -17.55 15.05 -4.39
N GLU A 116 -18.19 16.23 -4.33
CA GLU A 116 -19.36 16.57 -5.15
C GLU A 116 -19.11 16.45 -6.67
N GLU A 117 -17.88 16.71 -7.12
CA GLU A 117 -17.48 16.70 -8.53
C GLU A 117 -16.69 15.44 -8.93
N ASP A 118 -16.68 14.39 -8.10
CA ASP A 118 -15.85 13.20 -8.33
C ASP A 118 -16.15 12.51 -9.67
N GLU A 119 -17.43 12.38 -10.03
CA GLU A 119 -17.85 11.75 -11.28
C GLU A 119 -17.28 12.50 -12.51
N GLU A 120 -17.33 13.83 -12.50
CA GLU A 120 -16.80 14.67 -13.60
C GLU A 120 -15.26 14.60 -13.64
N ALA A 121 -14.60 14.68 -12.47
CA ALA A 121 -13.16 14.56 -12.37
C ALA A 121 -12.62 13.20 -12.83
N TRP A 122 -13.39 12.12 -12.69
CA TRP A 122 -13.03 10.80 -13.25
C TRP A 122 -13.10 10.75 -14.78
N GLU A 123 -13.98 11.53 -15.42
CA GLU A 123 -14.15 11.55 -16.89
C GLU A 123 -13.07 12.36 -17.62
N GLU A 124 -12.43 13.31 -16.92
CA GLU A 124 -11.38 14.16 -17.48
C GLU A 124 -9.98 13.50 -17.41
N GLU A 125 -9.10 14.03 -16.55
CA GLU A 125 -7.77 13.50 -16.29
C GLU A 125 -7.60 13.38 -14.77
N PRO A 126 -7.90 12.21 -14.18
CA PRO A 126 -8.00 12.08 -12.73
C PRO A 126 -6.66 12.35 -12.06
N ALA A 127 -6.69 13.19 -11.02
CA ALA A 127 -5.49 13.53 -10.24
C ALA A 127 -4.82 12.26 -9.70
N GLY A 128 -3.49 12.21 -9.82
CA GLY A 128 -2.70 11.04 -9.41
C GLY A 128 -2.61 9.92 -10.47
N TYR A 129 -3.37 9.97 -11.55
CA TYR A 129 -3.34 8.95 -12.61
C TYR A 129 -2.58 9.35 -13.87
N ALA A 130 -1.94 10.52 -13.87
CA ALA A 130 -0.92 10.84 -14.87
C ALA A 130 0.20 9.78 -14.82
N GLU A 131 0.93 9.63 -15.92
CA GLU A 131 1.93 8.54 -16.07
C GLU A 131 2.91 8.46 -14.90
N LEU A 132 3.48 9.60 -14.48
CA LEU A 132 4.48 9.69 -13.42
C LEU A 132 3.97 9.25 -12.03
N PRO A 133 2.87 9.81 -11.47
CA PRO A 133 2.35 9.33 -10.19
C PRO A 133 1.82 7.90 -10.27
N PHE A 134 1.18 7.51 -11.37
CA PHE A 134 0.63 6.16 -11.52
C PHE A 134 1.72 5.08 -11.51
N SER A 135 2.79 5.25 -12.29
CA SER A 135 3.93 4.32 -12.28
C SER A 135 4.65 4.31 -10.92
N SER A 136 4.63 5.44 -10.19
CA SER A 136 5.22 5.52 -8.85
C SER A 136 4.49 4.63 -7.83
N TYR A 137 3.17 4.38 -7.99
CA TYR A 137 2.43 3.48 -7.09
C TYR A 137 3.01 2.07 -7.12
N TYR A 138 3.32 1.58 -8.32
CA TYR A 138 3.95 0.28 -8.55
C TYR A 138 5.38 0.27 -8.03
N TYR A 139 6.18 1.28 -8.40
CA TYR A 139 7.57 1.39 -7.99
C TYR A 139 7.75 1.39 -6.46
N TYR A 140 7.02 2.23 -5.74
CA TYR A 140 7.15 2.31 -4.28
C TYR A 140 6.55 1.10 -3.57
N SER A 141 5.47 0.52 -4.08
CA SER A 141 4.92 -0.73 -3.53
C SER A 141 5.95 -1.87 -3.64
N TYR A 142 6.63 -1.97 -4.79
CA TYR A 142 7.74 -2.90 -4.99
C TYR A 142 8.89 -2.67 -3.99
N LEU A 143 9.39 -1.43 -3.86
CA LEU A 143 10.47 -1.12 -2.92
C LEU A 143 10.11 -1.48 -1.47
N LEU A 144 8.91 -1.11 -1.02
CA LEU A 144 8.44 -1.39 0.33
C LEU A 144 8.39 -2.90 0.61
N LEU A 145 7.91 -3.70 -0.35
CA LEU A 145 7.85 -5.16 -0.22
C LEU A 145 9.25 -5.79 -0.23
N GLN A 146 10.18 -5.30 -1.05
CA GLN A 146 11.57 -5.75 -1.03
C GLN A 146 12.24 -5.47 0.31
N GLU A 147 12.08 -4.26 0.85
CA GLU A 147 12.63 -3.89 2.16
C GLU A 147 12.02 -4.70 3.31
N ALA A 148 10.80 -5.19 3.13
CA ALA A 148 10.09 -5.98 4.12
C ALA A 148 10.50 -7.47 4.18
N VAL A 149 11.28 -7.98 3.22
CA VAL A 149 11.68 -9.41 3.18
C VAL A 149 12.24 -9.92 4.51
N PRO A 150 13.18 -9.24 5.20
CA PRO A 150 13.66 -9.71 6.50
C PRO A 150 12.58 -9.74 7.59
N THR A 151 11.56 -8.88 7.47
CA THR A 151 10.42 -8.87 8.40
C THR A 151 9.52 -10.08 8.16
N PHE A 152 9.28 -10.43 6.88
CA PHE A 152 8.54 -11.64 6.52
C PHE A 152 9.25 -12.91 7.02
N GLU A 153 10.57 -13.02 6.82
CA GLU A 153 11.36 -14.13 7.33
C GLU A 153 11.22 -14.28 8.85
N ARG A 154 11.33 -13.17 9.59
CA ARG A 154 11.18 -13.17 11.06
C ARG A 154 9.81 -13.70 11.50
N VAL A 155 8.72 -13.22 10.89
CA VAL A 155 7.38 -13.65 11.32
C VAL A 155 7.08 -15.10 10.95
N ALA A 156 7.64 -15.60 9.85
CA ALA A 156 7.49 -17.00 9.45
C ALA A 156 8.24 -17.99 10.36
N GLN A 157 9.37 -17.60 10.95
CA GLN A 157 10.18 -18.48 11.81
C GLN A 157 9.42 -18.97 13.06
N GLU A 158 8.47 -18.18 13.56
CA GLU A 158 7.76 -18.45 14.82
C GLU A 158 6.25 -18.64 14.61
N ASN A 159 5.80 -18.75 13.35
CA ASN A 159 4.38 -18.94 13.02
C ASN A 159 4.21 -20.02 11.92
N GLU A 160 3.92 -21.24 12.36
CA GLU A 160 3.75 -22.42 11.49
C GLU A 160 2.58 -22.28 10.51
N GLU A 161 1.55 -21.47 10.81
CA GLU A 161 0.38 -21.30 9.93
C GLU A 161 0.71 -20.54 8.65
N ILE A 162 1.74 -19.68 8.69
CA ILE A 162 2.09 -18.78 7.58
C ILE A 162 3.44 -19.07 6.94
N VAL A 163 4.21 -20.04 7.45
CA VAL A 163 5.58 -20.33 6.96
C VAL A 163 5.63 -20.62 5.46
N ASP A 164 4.72 -21.45 4.95
CA ASP A 164 4.62 -21.81 3.53
C ASP A 164 4.13 -20.62 2.69
N PRO A 165 3.01 -19.94 3.04
CA PRO A 165 2.58 -18.71 2.38
C PRO A 165 3.66 -17.62 2.29
N VAL A 166 4.39 -17.37 3.39
CA VAL A 166 5.45 -16.36 3.43
C VAL A 166 6.63 -16.77 2.56
N SER A 167 7.02 -18.04 2.57
CA SER A 167 8.10 -18.54 1.72
C SER A 167 7.79 -18.31 0.24
N ARG A 168 6.53 -18.55 -0.18
CA ARG A 168 6.07 -18.24 -1.55
C ARG A 168 6.06 -16.74 -1.84
N LEU A 169 5.59 -15.92 -0.88
CA LEU A 169 5.59 -14.47 -1.02
C LEU A 169 7.02 -13.94 -1.26
N ILE A 170 8.00 -14.38 -0.48
CA ILE A 170 9.41 -13.98 -0.62
C ILE A 170 9.96 -14.45 -1.97
N GLU A 171 9.65 -15.66 -2.41
CA GLU A 171 10.04 -16.16 -3.73
C GLU A 171 9.49 -15.26 -4.85
N MET A 172 8.21 -14.91 -4.80
CA MET A 172 7.58 -14.01 -5.77
C MET A 172 8.25 -12.63 -5.78
N ILE A 173 8.50 -12.03 -4.61
CA ILE A 173 9.21 -10.74 -4.48
C ILE A 173 10.60 -10.81 -5.13
N SER A 174 11.32 -11.93 -4.97
CA SER A 174 12.66 -12.11 -5.55
C SER A 174 12.68 -12.20 -7.08
N GLN A 175 11.52 -12.47 -7.70
CA GLN A 175 11.36 -12.58 -9.15
C GLN A 175 10.94 -11.26 -9.81
N LEU A 176 10.48 -10.27 -9.02
CA LEU A 176 10.17 -8.93 -9.50
C LEU A 176 11.45 -8.26 -10.05
N LYS A 177 11.31 -7.55 -11.17
CA LYS A 177 12.40 -6.87 -11.88
C LYS A 177 11.99 -5.47 -12.27
#